data_AF-A0AAW9L3W1-F1
#
_entry.id   AF-A0AAW9L3W1-F1
#
_cell.length_a   1.000
_cell.length_b   1.000
_cell.length_c   1.000
_cell.angle_alpha   90.00
_cell.angle_beta   90.00
_cell.angle_gamma   90.00
#
_symmetry.space_group_name_H-M   'P 1'
#
loop_
_entity.id
_entity.type
_entity.pdbx_description
1 polymer ?
#
loop_
_entity_poly.entity_id
_entity_poly.type
_entity_poly.pdbx_seq_one_letter_code
_entity_poly.pdbx_strand_id
1 'polypeptide(L)'
;MVPADSELSVTVRKEGYESTTLTPYVAANPETVDVSLERTPALTVGTNASSVDVGDAVAVTVTDEYGRTVTNATLAVDGETVATTDPRGEATVVVESAGDVSISATSGERSGEMTVAVAGEEQTGSENATPTPAPTATVTTMADADDDSFASSLAGPGFTAIAAVVALVAALALVAAVRNGRDGL
;
A
#
# COMPACT_ATOMS: atom_id res chain seq x y z
N MET A 1 29.33 42.00 18.54
CA MET A 1 29.27 42.75 19.81
C MET A 1 27.81 43.10 20.03
N VAL A 2 27.22 42.65 21.13
CA VAL A 2 25.79 42.85 21.43
C VAL A 2 25.67 44.11 22.30
N PRO A 3 24.72 45.03 22.05
CA PRO A 3 24.53 46.20 22.87
C PRO A 3 24.13 45.83 24.31
N ALA A 4 24.79 46.44 25.30
CA ALA A 4 24.43 46.30 26.70
C ALA A 4 23.13 47.06 27.01
N ASP A 5 22.42 46.62 28.05
CA ASP A 5 21.13 47.14 28.51
C ASP A 5 20.04 47.10 27.44
N SER A 6 19.99 46.02 26.66
CA SER A 6 18.99 45.83 25.61
C SER A 6 18.31 44.47 25.68
N GLU A 7 17.03 44.43 25.28
CA GLU A 7 16.31 43.18 25.02
C GLU A 7 16.74 42.64 23.66
N LEU A 8 17.19 41.39 23.63
CA LEU A 8 17.58 40.73 22.38
C LEU A 8 16.59 39.62 22.08
N SER A 9 16.00 39.62 20.88
CA SER A 9 15.23 38.46 20.40
C SER A 9 16.18 37.45 19.78
N VAL A 10 16.26 36.27 20.40
CA VAL A 10 17.13 35.17 19.98
C VAL A 10 16.25 33.98 19.58
N THR A 11 16.26 33.61 18.31
CA THR A 11 15.63 32.37 17.86
C THR A 11 16.67 31.27 17.72
N VAL A 12 16.46 30.18 18.46
CA VAL A 12 17.28 28.97 18.37
C VAL A 12 16.56 27.97 17.48
N ARG A 13 17.28 27.44 16.48
CA ARG A 13 16.77 26.44 15.53
C ARG A 13 17.72 25.26 15.45
N LYS A 14 17.15 24.07 15.37
CA LYS A 14 17.86 22.83 15.09
C LYS A 14 16.97 21.96 14.21
N GLU A 15 17.56 21.35 13.18
CA GLU A 15 16.84 20.46 12.27
C GLU A 15 16.19 19.30 13.03
N GLY A 16 14.92 19.01 12.72
CA GLY A 16 14.14 17.97 13.39
C GLY A 16 13.64 18.36 14.80
N TYR A 17 13.79 19.63 15.18
CA TYR A 17 13.30 20.20 16.43
C TYR A 17 12.45 21.44 16.19
N GLU A 18 11.52 21.69 17.10
CA GLU A 18 10.74 22.91 17.13
C GLU A 18 11.64 24.12 17.43
N SER A 19 11.27 25.27 16.87
CA SER A 19 12.01 26.51 17.07
C SER A 19 11.54 27.20 18.34
N THR A 20 12.47 27.63 19.18
CA THR A 20 12.17 28.45 20.36
C THR A 20 12.73 29.86 20.17
N THR A 21 11.93 30.87 20.49
CA THR A 21 12.37 32.27 20.55
C THR A 21 12.42 32.73 21.99
N LEU A 22 13.58 33.23 22.42
CA LEU A 22 13.80 33.79 23.75
C LEU A 22 14.05 35.29 23.63
N THR A 23 13.73 36.01 24.70
CA THR A 23 13.99 37.44 24.79
C THR A 23 14.89 37.74 26.00
N PRO A 24 16.14 37.25 26.04
CA PRO A 24 17.04 37.54 27.15
C PRO A 24 17.37 39.03 27.23
N TYR A 25 17.48 39.51 28.47
CA TYR A 25 17.97 40.85 28.75
C TYR A 25 19.49 40.83 28.79
N VAL A 26 20.15 41.66 27.98
CA VAL A 26 21.61 41.72 27.92
C VAL A 26 22.11 42.75 28.90
N ALA A 27 22.55 42.31 30.07
CA ALA A 27 23.23 43.18 31.04
C ALA A 27 24.70 43.44 30.66
N ALA A 28 25.39 44.31 31.41
CA ALA A 28 26.82 44.57 31.23
C ALA A 28 27.73 43.37 31.54
N ASN A 29 27.20 42.34 32.21
CA ASN A 29 27.92 41.11 32.55
C ASN A 29 27.49 39.96 31.62
N PRO A 30 28.40 39.02 31.30
CA PRO A 30 28.05 37.85 30.49
C PRO A 30 27.02 36.97 31.21
N GLU A 31 26.00 36.54 30.49
CA GLU A 31 24.93 35.67 30.96
C GLU A 31 24.85 34.42 30.08
N THR A 32 24.52 33.28 30.68
CA THR A 32 24.28 32.01 29.97
C THR A 32 22.81 31.68 30.05
N VAL A 33 22.20 31.33 28.91
CA VAL A 33 20.79 30.98 28.82
C VAL A 33 20.68 29.53 28.37
N ASP A 34 20.06 28.70 29.21
CA ASP A 34 19.75 27.33 28.86
C ASP A 34 18.46 27.28 28.02
N VAL A 35 18.49 26.52 26.93
CA VAL A 35 17.36 26.38 26.01
C VAL A 35 17.04 24.90 25.85
N SER A 36 15.78 24.54 26.10
CA SER A 36 15.25 23.22 25.83
C SER A 36 14.50 23.24 24.50
N LEU A 37 14.73 22.25 23.64
CA LEU A 37 14.06 22.10 22.36
C LEU A 37 13.39 20.73 22.28
N GLU A 38 12.17 20.69 21.74
CA GLU A 38 11.40 19.47 21.53
C GLU A 38 11.56 18.99 20.07
N ARG A 39 11.56 17.68 19.82
CA ARG A 39 11.61 17.17 18.44
C ARG A 39 10.27 17.39 17.75
N THR A 40 10.32 17.76 16.49
CA THR A 40 9.12 17.82 15.66
C THR A 40 8.60 16.39 15.45
N PRO A 41 7.33 16.09 15.81
CA PRO A 41 6.74 14.78 15.57
C PRO A 41 6.73 14.46 14.07
N ALA A 42 7.32 13.34 13.67
CA ALA A 42 7.42 12.93 12.27
C ALA A 42 7.49 11.41 12.14
N LEU A 43 7.11 10.89 10.96
CA LEU A 43 7.32 9.49 10.60
C LEU A 43 8.41 9.39 9.53
N THR A 44 9.19 8.32 9.58
CA THR A 44 10.08 7.90 8.51
C THR A 44 9.52 6.61 7.90
N VAL A 45 9.29 6.64 6.60
CA VAL A 45 8.87 5.48 5.80
C VAL A 45 10.11 4.91 5.13
N GLY A 46 10.32 3.60 5.26
CA GLY A 46 11.43 2.90 4.64
C GLY A 46 10.97 1.63 3.93
N THR A 47 11.76 1.17 2.98
CA THR A 47 11.56 -0.09 2.25
C THR A 47 12.91 -0.77 2.06
N ASN A 48 12.91 -2.10 1.96
CA ASN A 48 14.08 -2.88 1.62
C ASN A 48 14.35 -2.94 0.09
N ALA A 49 13.45 -2.41 -0.74
CA ALA A 49 13.58 -2.41 -2.19
C ALA A 49 13.73 -0.97 -2.72
N SER A 50 14.76 -0.74 -3.52
CA SER A 50 15.01 0.57 -4.15
C SER A 50 14.28 0.75 -5.48
N SER A 51 13.87 -0.37 -6.09
CA SER A 51 13.09 -0.43 -7.33
C SER A 51 12.29 -1.73 -7.34
N VAL A 52 11.07 -1.68 -7.88
CA VAL A 52 10.10 -2.78 -7.89
C VAL A 52 9.37 -2.80 -9.23
N ASP A 53 8.86 -3.95 -9.65
CA ASP A 53 8.04 -4.04 -10.86
C ASP A 53 6.56 -3.75 -10.55
N VAL A 54 5.79 -3.38 -11.57
CA VAL A 54 4.33 -3.22 -11.41
C VAL A 54 3.69 -4.52 -10.93
N GLY A 55 2.87 -4.42 -9.89
CA GLY A 55 2.18 -5.54 -9.25
C GLY A 55 2.99 -6.22 -8.15
N ASP A 56 4.25 -5.82 -7.93
CA ASP A 56 5.06 -6.37 -6.85
C ASP A 56 4.59 -5.89 -5.47
N ALA A 57 4.79 -6.77 -4.50
CA ALA A 57 4.55 -6.52 -3.09
C ALA A 57 5.81 -5.99 -2.41
N VAL A 58 5.73 -4.76 -1.89
CA VAL A 58 6.84 -4.07 -1.20
C VAL A 58 6.62 -4.14 0.31
N ALA A 59 7.64 -4.57 1.04
CA ALA A 59 7.62 -4.49 2.50
C ALA A 59 8.05 -3.08 2.94
N VAL A 60 7.17 -2.42 3.69
CA VAL A 60 7.34 -1.06 4.18
C VAL A 60 7.47 -1.09 5.69
N THR A 61 8.44 -0.36 6.23
CA THR A 61 8.64 -0.17 7.67
C THR A 61 8.42 1.30 8.01
N VAL A 62 7.65 1.56 9.07
CA VAL A 62 7.39 2.92 9.55
C VAL A 62 8.01 3.11 10.94
N THR A 63 8.82 4.16 11.08
CA THR A 63 9.46 4.53 12.35
C THR A 63 9.11 5.96 12.77
N ASP A 64 9.09 6.23 14.06
CA ASP A 64 8.93 7.57 14.62
C ASP A 64 10.24 8.36 14.51
N GLU A 65 10.20 9.63 14.94
CA GLU A 65 11.38 10.50 14.94
C GLU A 65 12.56 9.86 15.70
N TYR A 66 12.30 9.05 16.73
CA TYR A 66 13.30 8.36 17.54
C TYR A 66 13.75 7.02 16.96
N GLY A 67 13.31 6.64 15.75
CA GLY A 67 13.65 5.37 15.11
C GLY A 67 12.92 4.17 15.69
N ARG A 68 11.84 4.38 16.46
CA ARG A 68 11.03 3.30 17.02
C ARG A 68 9.92 2.94 16.04
N THR A 69 9.64 1.66 15.87
CA THR A 69 8.59 1.16 14.98
C THR A 69 7.21 1.64 15.42
N VAL A 70 6.39 2.06 14.45
CA VAL A 70 5.05 2.58 14.71
C VAL A 70 4.00 1.57 14.26
N THR A 71 3.24 1.05 15.22
CA THR A 71 2.09 0.18 14.94
C THR A 71 0.86 0.99 14.54
N ASN A 72 -0.02 0.38 13.74
CA ASN A 72 -1.28 0.99 13.31
C ASN A 72 -1.11 2.34 12.59
N ALA A 73 0.02 2.54 11.91
CA ALA A 73 0.19 3.66 10.99
C ALA A 73 -0.56 3.35 9.69
N THR A 74 -1.38 4.29 9.23
CA THR A 74 -2.08 4.18 7.94
C THR A 74 -1.12 4.50 6.83
N LEU A 75 -1.00 3.59 5.86
CA LEU A 75 -0.21 3.77 4.65
C LEU A 75 -1.11 4.12 3.48
N ALA A 76 -0.67 5.08 2.68
CA ALA A 76 -1.34 5.47 1.44
C ALA A 76 -0.35 5.54 0.27
N VAL A 77 -0.79 5.06 -0.89
CA VAL A 77 -0.08 5.14 -2.18
C VAL A 77 -0.78 6.18 -3.03
N ASP A 78 -0.05 7.21 -3.46
CA ASP A 78 -0.58 8.35 -4.23
C ASP A 78 -1.85 8.98 -3.61
N GLY A 79 -1.92 8.93 -2.27
CA GLY A 79 -3.03 9.47 -1.47
C GLY A 79 -4.17 8.47 -1.20
N GLU A 80 -4.16 7.28 -1.80
CA GLU A 80 -5.15 6.24 -1.53
C GLU A 80 -4.68 5.29 -0.41
N THR A 81 -5.52 5.08 0.60
CA THR A 81 -5.18 4.20 1.73
C THR A 81 -5.18 2.74 1.30
N VAL A 82 -4.04 2.06 1.48
CA VAL A 82 -3.83 0.68 1.02
C VAL A 82 -3.62 -0.32 2.15
N ALA A 83 -3.01 0.10 3.25
CA ALA A 83 -2.59 -0.81 4.32
C ALA A 83 -2.44 -0.08 5.66
N THR A 84 -2.28 -0.87 6.72
CA THR A 84 -1.96 -0.40 8.06
C THR A 84 -0.80 -1.22 8.60
N THR A 85 0.14 -0.59 9.32
CA THR A 85 1.27 -1.30 9.91
C THR A 85 0.86 -2.22 11.06
N ASP A 86 1.53 -3.37 11.12
CA ASP A 86 1.34 -4.40 12.13
C ASP A 86 2.00 -4.03 13.48
N PRO A 87 2.03 -4.93 14.49
CA PRO A 87 2.72 -4.68 15.75
C PRO A 87 4.24 -4.48 15.66
N ARG A 88 4.88 -4.87 14.55
CA ARG A 88 6.30 -4.63 14.26
C ARG A 88 6.53 -3.33 13.49
N GLY A 89 5.46 -2.59 13.16
CA GLY A 89 5.54 -1.39 12.33
C GLY A 89 5.81 -1.69 10.86
N GLU A 90 5.46 -2.89 10.41
CA GLU A 90 5.64 -3.36 9.04
C GLU A 90 4.30 -3.52 8.34
N ALA A 91 4.28 -3.30 7.02
CA ALA A 91 3.13 -3.60 6.16
C ALA A 91 3.60 -3.97 4.75
N THR A 92 2.75 -4.69 4.03
CA THR A 92 2.96 -5.00 2.62
C THR A 92 2.07 -4.11 1.76
N VAL A 93 2.68 -3.44 0.79
CA VAL A 93 2.00 -2.54 -0.15
C VAL A 93 2.20 -3.07 -1.57
N VAL A 94 1.12 -3.21 -2.33
CA VAL A 94 1.19 -3.57 -3.75
C VAL A 94 1.19 -2.28 -4.55
N VAL A 95 2.12 -2.16 -5.51
CA VAL A 95 2.21 -0.96 -6.35
C VAL A 95 1.74 -1.29 -7.76
N GLU A 96 0.60 -0.70 -8.15
CA GLU A 96 -0.09 -1.04 -9.41
C GLU A 96 0.26 -0.12 -10.59
N SER A 97 1.02 0.93 -10.33
CA SER A 97 1.40 1.95 -11.32
C SER A 97 2.92 2.00 -11.49
N ALA A 98 3.37 2.13 -12.74
CA ALA A 98 4.77 2.39 -13.06
C ALA A 98 5.14 3.86 -12.80
N GLY A 99 6.44 4.15 -12.67
CA GLY A 99 6.95 5.50 -12.45
C GLY A 99 7.30 5.80 -10.99
N ASP A 100 7.38 7.09 -10.65
CA ASP A 100 7.65 7.55 -9.28
C ASP A 100 6.38 7.52 -8.46
N VAL A 101 6.27 6.54 -7.56
CA VAL A 101 5.10 6.32 -6.71
C VAL A 101 5.35 6.87 -5.31
N SER A 102 4.42 7.68 -4.80
CA SER A 102 4.53 8.24 -3.45
C SER A 102 3.86 7.34 -2.42
N ILE A 103 4.62 6.92 -1.41
CA ILE A 103 4.12 6.17 -0.26
C ILE A 103 4.17 7.08 0.96
N SER A 104 3.01 7.36 1.54
CA SER A 104 2.87 8.18 2.74
C SER A 104 2.39 7.35 3.93
N ALA A 105 2.79 7.75 5.12
CA ALA A 105 2.35 7.17 6.38
C ALA A 105 1.77 8.24 7.29
N THR A 106 0.70 7.92 8.01
CA THR A 106 0.09 8.81 9.01
C THR A 106 -0.22 8.04 10.29
N SER A 107 0.05 8.66 11.44
CA SER A 107 -0.30 8.14 12.76
C SER A 107 -0.53 9.30 13.73
N GLY A 108 -1.81 9.60 14.01
CA GLY A 108 -2.19 10.76 14.81
C GLY A 108 -1.75 12.05 14.14
N GLU A 109 -0.91 12.83 14.83
CA GLU A 109 -0.36 14.10 14.34
C GLU A 109 0.95 13.93 13.54
N ARG A 110 1.52 12.71 13.49
CA ARG A 110 2.76 12.43 12.77
C ARG A 110 2.47 11.96 11.35
N SER A 111 3.25 12.47 10.41
CA SER A 111 3.24 12.03 9.01
C SER A 111 4.66 11.89 8.46
N GLY A 112 4.78 11.15 7.36
CA GLY A 112 6.02 10.98 6.61
C GLY A 112 5.71 10.45 5.21
N GLU A 113 6.63 10.67 4.26
CA GLU A 113 6.48 10.24 2.88
C GLU A 113 7.81 9.76 2.30
N MET A 114 7.73 8.87 1.31
CA MET A 114 8.85 8.38 0.53
C MET A 114 8.41 8.11 -0.90
N THR A 115 9.30 8.33 -1.87
CA THR A 115 9.07 7.98 -3.28
C THR A 115 9.83 6.70 -3.62
N VAL A 116 9.19 5.81 -4.38
CA VAL A 116 9.78 4.57 -4.91
C VAL A 116 9.66 4.57 -6.43
N ALA A 117 10.73 4.23 -7.13
CA ALA A 117 10.73 4.11 -8.58
C ALA A 117 10.27 2.70 -9.01
N VAL A 118 9.18 2.66 -9.78
CA VAL A 118 8.55 1.42 -10.24
C VAL A 118 8.80 1.22 -11.73
N ALA A 119 9.36 0.06 -12.08
CA ALA A 119 9.63 -0.32 -13.45
C ALA A 119 8.33 -0.82 -14.13
N GLY A 120 8.07 -0.30 -15.33
CA GLY A 120 6.91 -0.65 -16.14
C GLY A 120 6.51 0.49 -17.08
N GLU A 121 5.57 0.21 -17.97
CA GLU A 121 4.91 1.23 -18.78
C GLU A 121 3.67 1.76 -18.03
N GLU A 122 3.52 3.08 -17.97
CA GLU A 122 2.33 3.70 -17.36
C GLU A 122 1.08 3.18 -18.09
N GLN A 123 0.18 2.49 -17.38
CA GLN A 123 -1.15 2.23 -17.91
C GLN A 123 -1.92 3.55 -17.93
N THR A 124 -1.79 4.31 -19.02
CA THR A 124 -2.72 5.39 -19.32
C THR A 124 -4.11 4.76 -19.40
N GLY A 125 -4.98 5.10 -18.45
CA GLY A 125 -6.26 4.44 -18.23
C GLY A 125 -7.04 4.17 -19.53
N SER A 126 -7.40 2.91 -19.75
CA SER A 126 -8.40 2.56 -20.75
C SER A 126 -9.75 3.00 -20.21
N GLU A 127 -10.28 4.06 -20.81
CA GLU A 127 -11.62 4.58 -20.60
C GLU A 127 -12.66 3.44 -20.62
N ASN A 128 -13.67 3.61 -19.76
CA ASN A 128 -14.90 2.83 -19.70
C ASN A 128 -15.50 2.62 -21.10
N ALA A 129 -15.11 1.55 -21.78
CA ALA A 129 -15.71 1.15 -23.04
C ALA A 129 -17.11 0.62 -22.75
N THR A 130 -18.11 1.43 -23.08
CA THR A 130 -19.50 0.98 -23.15
C THR A 130 -19.55 -0.28 -24.03
N PRO A 131 -20.08 -1.42 -23.55
CA PRO A 131 -20.17 -2.61 -24.38
C PRO A 131 -21.11 -2.30 -25.55
N THR A 132 -20.55 -2.21 -26.76
CA THR A 132 -21.33 -2.20 -27.98
C THR A 132 -21.92 -3.60 -28.17
N PRO A 133 -23.25 -3.79 -28.24
CA PRO A 133 -23.79 -5.11 -28.49
C PRO A 133 -23.34 -5.60 -29.87
N ALA A 134 -22.71 -6.78 -29.91
CA ALA A 134 -22.30 -7.44 -31.14
C ALA A 134 -23.53 -7.83 -32.00
N PRO A 135 -23.44 -7.79 -33.35
CA PRO A 135 -24.56 -8.10 -34.22
C PRO A 135 -24.99 -9.57 -34.10
N THR A 136 -26.30 -9.78 -33.96
CA THR A 136 -26.95 -11.10 -33.99
C THR A 136 -26.74 -11.76 -35.36
N ALA A 137 -26.04 -12.90 -35.40
CA ALA A 137 -25.96 -13.72 -36.60
C ALA A 137 -27.26 -14.55 -36.76
N THR A 138 -28.02 -14.26 -37.82
CA THR A 138 -29.15 -15.09 -38.26
C THR A 138 -28.61 -16.37 -38.90
N VAL A 139 -28.88 -17.53 -38.29
CA VAL A 139 -28.56 -18.83 -38.88
C VAL A 139 -29.63 -19.20 -39.90
N THR A 140 -29.25 -19.30 -41.17
CA THR A 140 -30.06 -19.91 -42.23
C THR A 140 -29.89 -21.42 -42.19
N THR A 141 -30.94 -22.14 -41.81
CA THR A 141 -31.00 -23.61 -41.86
C THR A 141 -31.32 -24.05 -43.29
N MET A 142 -30.37 -24.68 -43.98
CA MET A 142 -30.67 -25.54 -45.14
C MET A 142 -30.77 -26.99 -44.65
N ALA A 143 -31.83 -27.66 -45.09
CA ALA A 143 -32.21 -29.01 -44.71
C ALA A 143 -31.62 -30.09 -45.64
N ASP A 144 -31.55 -31.31 -45.10
CA ASP A 144 -31.38 -32.65 -45.72
C ASP A 144 -29.97 -33.02 -46.24
N ALA A 145 -29.39 -34.21 -45.95
CA ALA A 145 -29.88 -35.46 -45.37
C ALA A 145 -28.72 -36.29 -44.76
N ASP A 146 -29.06 -37.12 -43.77
CA ASP A 146 -28.40 -38.35 -43.24
C ASP A 146 -26.86 -38.40 -43.11
N ASP A 147 -26.34 -38.34 -41.88
CA ASP A 147 -25.40 -39.35 -41.32
C ASP A 147 -25.14 -39.10 -39.82
N ASP A 148 -25.31 -40.15 -39.00
CA ASP A 148 -25.03 -40.20 -37.56
C ASP A 148 -23.51 -40.08 -37.29
N SER A 149 -23.02 -38.92 -36.88
CA SER A 149 -21.84 -38.81 -35.99
C SER A 149 -21.63 -37.40 -35.47
N PHE A 150 -21.57 -37.28 -34.15
CA PHE A 150 -21.30 -36.05 -33.41
C PHE A 150 -19.94 -35.46 -33.79
N ALA A 151 -19.94 -34.49 -34.70
CA ALA A 151 -18.84 -33.57 -34.89
C ALA A 151 -18.85 -32.49 -33.79
N SER A 152 -17.70 -32.28 -33.15
CA SER A 152 -17.33 -30.95 -32.64
C SER A 152 -15.82 -30.81 -32.73
N SER A 153 -15.42 -30.31 -33.90
CA SER A 153 -14.10 -29.76 -34.17
C SER A 153 -13.80 -28.64 -33.18
N LEU A 154 -12.86 -28.89 -32.25
CA LEU A 154 -12.16 -27.84 -31.52
C LEU A 154 -11.16 -27.15 -32.47
N ALA A 155 -11.58 -26.05 -33.08
CA ALA A 155 -10.69 -25.17 -33.84
C ALA A 155 -11.04 -23.70 -33.59
N GLY A 156 -10.41 -23.13 -32.54
CA GLY A 156 -10.41 -21.72 -32.20
C GLY A 156 -9.53 -21.48 -30.97
N PRO A 157 -8.59 -20.51 -30.99
CA PRO A 157 -7.74 -20.22 -29.84
C PRO A 157 -8.52 -19.38 -28.83
N GLY A 158 -8.67 -19.93 -27.62
CA GLY A 158 -9.35 -19.28 -26.50
C GLY A 158 -10.69 -19.94 -26.18
N PHE A 159 -10.81 -20.40 -24.93
CA PHE A 159 -12.02 -20.95 -24.28
C PHE A 159 -12.37 -22.41 -24.61
N THR A 160 -11.66 -23.34 -23.96
CA THR A 160 -12.27 -24.64 -23.62
C THR A 160 -12.98 -24.54 -22.27
N ALA A 161 -14.29 -24.38 -22.35
CA ALA A 161 -15.19 -24.66 -21.24
C ALA A 161 -15.08 -26.15 -20.89
N ILE A 162 -14.50 -26.47 -19.73
CA ILE A 162 -14.62 -27.80 -19.13
C ILE A 162 -15.53 -27.68 -17.91
N ALA A 163 -16.83 -27.70 -18.16
CA ALA A 163 -17.78 -28.11 -17.15
C ALA A 163 -17.61 -29.63 -16.95
N ALA A 164 -16.87 -30.04 -15.92
CA ALA A 164 -17.11 -31.25 -15.10
C ALA A 164 -15.90 -31.61 -14.22
N VAL A 165 -15.75 -30.98 -13.05
CA VAL A 165 -15.26 -31.66 -11.83
C VAL A 165 -15.99 -31.10 -10.60
N VAL A 166 -17.25 -31.48 -10.41
CA VAL A 166 -18.01 -31.34 -9.15
C VAL A 166 -17.73 -32.54 -8.23
N ALA A 167 -16.46 -32.91 -8.05
CA ALA A 167 -16.11 -34.16 -7.35
C ALA A 167 -14.90 -34.08 -6.39
N LEU A 168 -14.47 -32.89 -5.96
CA LEU A 168 -13.35 -32.76 -4.99
C LEU A 168 -13.71 -32.08 -3.65
N VAL A 169 -14.96 -31.66 -3.42
CA VAL A 169 -15.35 -30.98 -2.16
C VAL A 169 -16.23 -31.85 -1.23
N ALA A 170 -16.72 -33.01 -1.68
CA ALA A 170 -17.51 -33.92 -0.83
C ALA A 170 -16.69 -35.04 -0.12
N ALA A 171 -15.39 -35.16 -0.39
CA ALA A 171 -14.56 -36.21 0.21
C ALA A 171 -13.94 -35.81 1.58
N LEU A 172 -13.92 -34.52 1.96
CA LEU A 172 -13.48 -34.10 3.29
C LEU A 172 -14.59 -34.08 4.35
N ALA A 173 -15.87 -34.09 3.96
CA ALA A 173 -16.99 -34.09 4.91
C ALA A 173 -17.25 -35.48 5.53
N LEU A 174 -16.85 -36.57 4.87
CA LEU A 174 -17.08 -37.94 5.39
C LEU A 174 -15.98 -38.42 6.37
N VAL A 175 -14.82 -37.76 6.40
CA VAL A 175 -13.72 -38.08 7.33
C VAL A 175 -13.88 -37.36 8.69
N ALA A 176 -14.62 -36.26 8.74
CA ALA A 176 -14.96 -35.56 9.98
C ALA A 176 -16.15 -36.19 10.74
N ALA A 177 -17.12 -36.79 10.05
CA ALA A 177 -18.31 -37.37 10.69
C ALA A 177 -18.09 -38.75 11.34
N VAL A 178 -17.05 -39.50 10.94
CA VAL A 178 -16.74 -40.83 11.51
C VAL A 178 -15.82 -40.77 12.74
N ARG A 179 -15.16 -39.61 12.99
CA ARG A 179 -14.25 -39.44 14.15
C ARG A 179 -14.88 -38.80 15.39
N ASN A 180 -16.13 -38.32 15.32
CA ASN A 180 -16.78 -37.65 16.45
C ASN A 180 -17.92 -38.48 17.11
N GLY A 181 -17.98 -39.79 16.84
CA GLY A 181 -19.07 -40.67 17.32
C GLY A 181 -18.64 -41.89 18.15
N ARG A 182 -17.34 -42.07 18.42
CA ARG A 182 -16.81 -43.19 19.23
C ARG A 182 -15.51 -42.76 19.90
N ASP A 183 -15.61 -42.08 21.04
CA ASP A 183 -14.68 -42.11 22.18
C ASP A 183 -15.17 -41.12 23.24
N GLY A 184 -15.72 -41.60 24.36
CA GLY A 184 -15.97 -40.77 25.53
C GLY A 184 -17.17 -41.11 26.41
N LEU A 185 -17.15 -42.30 27.01
CA LEU A 185 -17.80 -42.74 28.26
C LEU A 185 -19.34 -42.73 28.38
#